data_AF-A0A8I0H2L2-F1
#
_entry.id   AF-A0A8I0H2L2-F1
#
_cell.length_a   1.000
_cell.length_b   1.000
_cell.length_c   1.000
_cell.angle_alpha   90.00
_cell.angle_beta   90.00
_cell.angle_gamma   90.00
#
_symmetry.space_group_name_H-M   'P 1'
#
loop_
_entity.id
_entity.type
_entity.pdbx_description
1 polymer ?
#
loop_
_entity_poly.entity_id
_entity_poly.type
_entity_poly.pdbx_seq_one_letter_code
_entity_poly.pdbx_strand_id
1 'polypeptide(L)'
;MVCNTSVFYLDRNDPKGSIVVECGNALLKNGYKLKILNTINFKKSMHYNPFAYVHSEKDILKLVITLMTNTKGEGSGGDPFWE
;
A
#
# COMPACT_ATOMS: atom_id res chain seq x y z
N MET A 1 13.31 10.99 19.30
CA MET A 1 12.45 9.86 18.85
C MET A 1 11.17 10.46 18.29
N VAL A 2 11.15 10.84 17.01
CA VAL A 2 9.91 11.26 16.33
C VAL A 2 9.60 10.16 15.35
N CYS A 3 8.82 9.18 15.81
CA CYS A 3 8.25 8.17 14.94
C CYS A 3 7.18 8.89 14.12
N ASN A 4 7.49 9.28 12.88
CA ASN A 4 6.49 9.70 11.91
C ASN A 4 5.66 8.46 11.52
N THR A 5 4.88 7.93 12.46
CA THR A 5 4.04 6.77 12.26
C THR A 5 2.90 7.17 11.33
N SER A 6 3.05 6.82 10.07
CA SER A 6 1.97 6.94 9.09
C SER A 6 1.20 5.63 9.14
N VAL A 7 -0.04 5.67 9.63
CA VAL A 7 -0.88 4.46 9.66
C VAL A 7 -1.53 4.31 8.30
N PHE A 8 -1.14 3.25 7.58
CA PHE A 8 -1.70 2.88 6.29
C PHE A 8 -2.69 1.73 6.52
N TYR A 9 -3.98 2.03 6.37
CA TYR A 9 -5.02 1.03 6.56
C TYR A 9 -5.32 0.33 5.24
N LEU A 10 -4.87 -0.91 5.14
CA LEU A 10 -5.34 -1.93 4.19
C LEU A 10 -5.84 -3.12 5.00
N ASP A 11 -6.93 -2.94 5.76
CA ASP A 11 -7.45 -4.05 6.55
C ASP A 11 -8.29 -4.97 5.65
N ARG A 12 -7.85 -6.23 5.54
CA ARG A 12 -8.57 -7.29 4.81
C ARG A 12 -9.87 -7.69 5.53
N ASN A 13 -9.99 -7.39 6.83
CA ASN A 13 -11.15 -7.68 7.69
C ASN A 13 -12.07 -6.47 7.90
N ASP A 14 -11.61 -5.24 7.60
CA ASP A 14 -12.45 -4.04 7.52
C ASP A 14 -12.43 -3.45 6.09
N PRO A 15 -13.10 -4.12 5.13
CA PRO A 15 -13.18 -3.63 3.75
C PRO A 15 -14.01 -2.34 3.61
N LYS A 16 -14.71 -1.93 4.67
CA LYS A 16 -15.56 -0.73 4.67
C LYS A 16 -14.81 0.51 5.18
N GLY A 17 -13.66 0.32 5.83
CA GLY A 17 -12.87 1.40 6.42
C GLY A 17 -13.55 2.06 7.62
N SER A 18 -14.36 1.31 8.38
CA SER A 18 -15.04 1.81 9.58
C SER A 18 -14.06 2.28 10.65
N ILE A 19 -12.87 1.68 10.74
CA ILE A 19 -11.81 2.12 11.68
C ILE A 19 -11.37 3.57 11.40
N VAL A 20 -11.29 3.96 10.13
CA VAL A 20 -10.95 5.35 9.76
C VAL A 20 -12.07 6.30 10.19
N VAL A 21 -13.34 5.87 10.09
CA VAL A 21 -14.50 6.67 10.50
C VAL A 21 -14.58 6.82 12.01
N GLU A 22 -14.34 5.74 12.75
CA GLU A 22 -14.49 5.67 14.20
C GLU A 22 -13.28 6.27 14.94
N CYS A 23 -12.07 5.92 14.51
CA CYS A 23 -10.83 6.25 15.22
C CYS A 23 -9.97 7.30 14.49
N GLY A 24 -10.28 7.65 13.24
CA GLY A 24 -9.46 8.58 12.45
C GLY A 24 -9.30 9.95 13.11
N ASN A 25 -10.37 10.49 13.71
CA ASN A 25 -10.32 11.76 14.43
C ASN A 25 -9.45 11.68 15.69
N ALA A 26 -9.43 10.54 16.39
CA ALA A 26 -8.56 10.34 17.55
C ALA A 26 -7.09 10.30 17.13
N LEU A 27 -6.77 9.61 16.02
CA LEU A 27 -5.41 9.57 15.47
C LEU A 27 -4.93 10.97 15.05
N LEU A 28 -5.78 11.75 14.38
CA LEU A 28 -5.45 13.13 14.01
C LEU A 28 -5.18 14.02 15.24
N LYS A 29 -6.00 13.90 16.29
CA LYS A 29 -5.81 14.64 17.56
C LYS A 29 -4.50 14.28 18.27
N ASN A 30 -4.01 13.06 18.10
CA ASN A 30 -2.72 12.62 18.66
C ASN A 30 -1.53 12.92 17.72
N GLY A 31 -1.73 13.70 16.65
CA GLY A 31 -0.66 14.16 15.76
C GLY A 31 -0.25 13.18 14.67
N TYR A 32 -0.99 12.08 14.47
CA TYR A 32 -0.68 11.11 13.42
C TYR A 32 -1.06 11.64 12.03
N LYS A 33 -0.24 11.35 11.03
CA LYS A 33 -0.58 11.58 9.62
C LYS A 33 -1.29 10.35 9.06
N LEU A 34 -2.57 10.50 8.76
CA LEU A 34 -3.38 9.44 8.16
C LEU A 34 -3.16 9.39 6.64
N LYS A 35 -2.95 8.19 6.09
CA LYS A 35 -2.93 7.93 4.65
C LYS A 35 -3.88 6.79 4.31
N ILE A 36 -4.84 7.04 3.41
CA ILE A 36 -5.89 6.09 3.07
C ILE A 36 -5.71 5.65 1.62
N LEU A 37 -5.62 4.33 1.39
CA LEU A 37 -5.71 3.72 0.07
C LEU A 37 -7.02 2.92 -0.02
N ASN A 38 -7.97 3.42 -0.81
CA ASN A 38 -9.26 2.75 -1.00
C ASN A 38 -9.29 2.04 -2.36
N THR A 39 -9.24 0.71 -2.33
CA THR A 39 -9.23 -0.15 -3.54
C THR A 39 -10.63 -0.41 -4.12
N ILE A 40 -11.70 -0.07 -3.40
CA ILE A 40 -13.10 -0.17 -3.89
C ILE A 40 -13.51 1.13 -4.58
N ASN A 41 -13.20 2.28 -3.96
CA ASN A 41 -13.49 3.60 -4.50
C ASN A 41 -12.24 4.48 -4.43
N PHE A 42 -11.48 4.47 -5.53
CA PHE A 42 -10.27 5.29 -5.66
C PHE A 42 -10.52 6.80 -5.53
N LYS A 43 -11.74 7.30 -5.79
CA LYS A 43 -12.06 8.72 -5.57
C LYS A 43 -12.07 9.11 -4.09
N LYS A 44 -12.25 8.13 -3.20
CA LYS A 44 -12.16 8.29 -1.73
C LYS A 44 -10.79 7.88 -1.19
N SER A 45 -9.84 7.62 -2.08
CA SER A 45 -8.46 7.30 -1.74
C SER A 45 -7.62 8.57 -1.79
N MET A 46 -6.55 8.59 -1.00
CA MET A 46 -5.43 9.45 -1.33
C MET A 46 -4.71 8.85 -2.53
N HIS A 47 -4.34 9.68 -3.51
CA HIS A 47 -3.65 9.21 -4.71
C HIS A 47 -2.33 8.55 -4.31
N TYR A 48 -2.14 7.30 -4.74
CA TYR A 48 -0.90 6.57 -4.60
C TYR A 48 -0.25 6.43 -5.97
N ASN A 49 1.01 6.84 -6.09
CA ASN A 49 1.80 6.66 -7.30
C ASN A 49 3.04 5.81 -6.96
N PRO A 50 3.12 4.55 -7.38
CA PRO A 50 4.29 3.70 -7.09
C PRO A 50 5.56 4.23 -7.76
N PHE A 51 5.46 4.97 -8.88
CA PHE A 51 6.62 5.55 -9.56
C PHE A 51 7.23 6.73 -8.81
N ALA A 52 6.51 7.33 -7.86
CA ALA A 52 7.06 8.38 -7.00
C ALA A 52 8.20 7.88 -6.10
N TYR A 53 8.36 6.56 -5.97
CA TYR A 53 9.37 5.92 -5.12
C TYR A 53 10.54 5.32 -5.93
N VAL A 54 10.57 5.51 -7.25
CA VAL A 54 11.66 5.06 -8.11
C VAL A 54 12.68 6.19 -8.21
N HIS A 55 13.83 6.04 -7.54
CA HIS A 55 14.90 7.04 -7.55
C HIS A 55 16.23 6.50 -8.08
N SER A 56 16.34 5.18 -8.20
CA SER A 56 17.53 4.50 -8.68
C SER A 56 17.16 3.23 -9.44
N GLU A 57 18.10 2.71 -10.22
CA GLU A 57 17.93 1.44 -10.93
C GLU A 57 17.57 0.27 -9.99
N LYS A 58 18.05 0.31 -8.74
CA LYS A 58 17.71 -0.69 -7.73
C LYS A 58 16.23 -0.69 -7.36
N ASP A 59 15.56 0.45 -7.45
CA ASP A 59 14.13 0.56 -7.13
C ASP A 59 13.27 0.03 -8.27
N ILE A 60 13.76 0.09 -9.51
CA ILE A 60 13.14 -0.57 -10.67
C ILE A 60 13.09 -2.08 -10.43
N LEU A 61 14.18 -2.68 -9.96
CA LEU A 61 14.22 -4.10 -9.64
C LEU A 61 13.20 -4.47 -8.55
N LYS A 62 13.07 -3.66 -7.50
CA LYS A 62 12.04 -3.89 -6.46
C LYS A 62 10.63 -3.84 -7.03
N LEU A 63 10.34 -2.90 -7.93
CA LEU A 63 9.04 -2.77 -8.56
C LEU A 63 8.72 -4.01 -9.42
N VAL A 64 9.67 -4.44 -10.25
CA VAL A 64 9.52 -5.60 -11.14
C VAL A 64 9.35 -6.88 -10.32
N ILE A 65 10.17 -7.10 -9.29
CA ILE A 65 10.05 -8.27 -8.40
C ILE A 65 8.69 -8.29 -7.69
N THR A 66 8.23 -7.14 -7.22
CA THR A 66 6.92 -7.02 -6.56
C THR A 66 5.80 -7.40 -7.52
N LEU A 67 5.84 -6.93 -8.77
CA LEU A 67 4.88 -7.31 -9.82
C LEU A 67 4.92 -8.81 -10.09
N MET A 68 6.09 -9.37 -10.40
CA MET A 68 6.25 -10.79 -10.72
C MET A 68 5.74 -11.69 -9.59
N THR A 69 6.13 -11.38 -8.34
CA THR A 69 5.74 -12.17 -7.16
C THR A 69 4.23 -12.18 -6.93
N ASN A 70 3.56 -11.04 -7.16
CA ASN A 70 2.12 -10.94 -6.97
C ASN A 70 1.30 -11.50 -8.15
N THR A 71 1.93 -11.81 -9.29
CA THR A 71 1.29 -12.44 -10.46
C THR A 71 1.61 -13.92 -10.61
N LYS A 72 2.59 -14.46 -9.86
CA LYS A 72 2.77 -15.91 -9.72
C LYS A 72 1.57 -16.46 -8.94
N GLY A 73 0.60 -17.06 -9.64
CA GLY A 73 -0.49 -17.80 -8.99
C GLY A 73 0.02 -19.04 -8.23
N GLU A 74 -0.85 -19.77 -7.54
CA GLU A 74 -0.48 -21.02 -6.83
C GLU A 74 0.08 -22.14 -7.75
N GLY A 75 0.04 -21.94 -9.06
CA GLY A 75 0.66 -22.83 -10.05
C GLY A 75 2.02 -22.30 -10.51
N SER A 76 2.98 -23.20 -10.68
CA SER A 76 4.25 -22.97 -11.38
C SER A 76 3.99 -22.62 -12.85
N GLY A 77 3.64 -21.35 -13.10
CA GLY A 77 3.17 -20.87 -14.41
C GLY A 77 4.03 -19.78 -15.01
N GLY A 78 5.34 -19.78 -14.75
CA GLY A 78 6.28 -18.80 -15.31
C GLY A 78 7.47 -19.48 -15.99
N ASP A 79 7.85 -18.96 -17.16
CA ASP A 79 9.04 -19.34 -17.94
C ASP A 79 10.31 -19.26 -17.07
N PRO A 80 11.23 -20.24 -17.09
CA PRO A 80 12.47 -20.22 -16.28
C PRO A 80 13.35 -18.99 -16.49
N PHE A 81 13.17 -18.28 -17.60
CA PHE A 81 13.83 -17.01 -17.86
C PHE A 81 13.48 -15.89 -16.87
N TRP A 82 12.29 -15.95 -16.24
CA TRP A 82 11.78 -14.96 -15.29
C TRP A 82 11.81 -15.47 -13.82
N GLU A 83 12.49 -16.59 -13.55
CA GLU A 83 12.81 -17.05 -12.19
C GLU A 83 14.16 -16.56 -11.67
#